data_AF-A0A945ALL8-F1
#
_entry.id   AF-A0A945ALL8-F1
#
_cell.length_a   1.000
_cell.length_b   1.000
_cell.length_c   1.000
_cell.angle_alpha   90.00
_cell.angle_beta   90.00
_cell.angle_gamma   90.00
#
_symmetry.space_group_name_H-M   'P 1'
#
loop_
_entity.id
_entity.type
_entity.pdbx_description
1 polymer ?
#
loop_
_entity_poly.entity_id
_entity_poly.type
_entity_poly.pdbx_seq_one_letter_code
_entity_poly.pdbx_strand_id
1 'polypeptide(L)'
;MNSTKARGKQQWLINLSCLCLLFMFTNSYAVVNAYDKPVNHPPIPLLDEQGKHVLESNNPYSPKKSCEGSGCHDYEAITHAYHFEMGRDEADDSYGLKRGLPHLVSPGYFGGYTCMGGDTPNVLAKKDNSANPEDFADLGAAGWVKNCMSCHTGGGWAEKDRDGIRYDEKNMADIKQYDGDYYERHTMPNGESHLMMHDWKKSGVGEADCMVCHADVTMLKTPEDSGLEVMLSPRKARQAFTTEGFFRQAASGLLENVVDKDGKSLMTVARAIQPNPGMHGQPGVGESLQPVLDDKGMPKFNWHADAFDENGRATIPMLRFPANENCMICHSTSNSRRGFYGFGDAASATLEGDGENPSDGTLVDDYQDDVHKGKTYTDDNGETRDIENCNSCHSKQYYKSPLLNVDLDANHDFPKGNSDMDVRNDLDYAPNAKSCEDCHIKAKNAVIPSKHDNLLEAHRELWKGNGDMAGYSKDSLTRITQTHFDVVSCQACHINGKKSRGTPIQLLFRYRVAENNLTTMVPYNPRIRSYWKDKNGQRVLSREEIGSVYKKGEDAEGNLFGSIIDPISGKELGKVTATQGRHGLSYGKPESYESFMALKGAYDNLMRMKGHDNSDMA
;
A
#
# COMPACT_ATOMS: atom_id res chain seq x y z
N MET A 1 19.92 -77.84 24.75
CA MET A 1 21.08 -76.91 24.69
C MET A 1 20.94 -76.06 23.42
N ASN A 2 21.38 -74.80 23.47
CA ASN A 2 21.08 -73.67 22.56
C ASN A 2 19.77 -72.95 22.90
N SER A 3 19.69 -71.62 22.99
CA SER A 3 20.67 -70.53 22.95
C SER A 3 19.88 -69.26 23.28
N THR A 4 20.23 -68.53 24.34
CA THR A 4 19.74 -67.17 24.57
C THR A 4 20.89 -66.28 25.03
N LYS A 5 21.56 -65.65 24.07
CA LYS A 5 22.44 -64.51 24.29
C LYS A 5 22.11 -63.39 23.31
N ALA A 6 22.29 -62.17 23.82
CA ALA A 6 22.40 -60.91 23.10
C ALA A 6 21.11 -60.28 22.53
N ARG A 7 20.25 -59.73 23.40
CA ARG A 7 19.28 -58.68 23.01
C ARG A 7 19.43 -57.35 23.76
N GLY A 8 20.19 -57.28 24.86
CA GLY A 8 20.26 -56.07 25.70
C GLY A 8 21.10 -54.91 25.13
N LYS A 9 22.25 -55.19 24.50
CA LYS A 9 23.15 -54.11 24.03
C LYS A 9 22.71 -53.43 22.73
N GLN A 10 22.00 -54.15 21.85
CA GLN A 10 21.54 -53.60 20.57
C GLN A 10 20.33 -52.69 20.75
N GLN A 11 19.43 -53.02 21.69
CA GLN A 11 18.28 -52.17 22.04
C GLN A 11 18.72 -50.82 22.63
N TRP A 12 19.80 -50.82 23.43
CA TRP A 12 20.33 -49.61 24.06
C TRP A 12 20.95 -48.64 23.05
N LEU A 13 21.70 -49.14 22.06
CA LEU A 13 22.28 -48.32 20.99
C LEU A 13 21.24 -47.76 20.01
N ILE A 14 20.16 -48.51 19.75
CA ILE A 14 19.03 -48.04 18.92
C ILE A 14 18.25 -46.94 19.66
N ASN A 15 18.00 -47.11 20.96
CA ASN A 15 17.31 -46.09 21.75
C ASN A 15 18.14 -44.82 21.92
N LEU A 16 19.47 -44.93 22.05
CA LEU A 16 20.36 -43.75 22.11
C LEU A 16 20.43 -43.02 20.76
N SER A 17 20.40 -43.75 19.65
CA SER A 17 20.37 -43.16 18.29
C SER A 17 19.03 -42.48 18.00
N CYS A 18 17.90 -43.05 18.44
CA CYS A 18 16.59 -42.40 18.34
C CYS A 18 16.47 -41.16 19.24
N LEU A 19 17.08 -41.16 20.43
CA LEU A 19 17.13 -39.97 21.28
C LEU A 19 17.99 -38.86 20.65
N CYS A 20 19.14 -39.19 20.06
CA CYS A 20 19.97 -38.21 19.34
C CYS A 20 19.30 -37.68 18.06
N LEU A 21 18.52 -38.51 17.35
CA LEU A 21 17.68 -38.06 16.24
C LEU A 21 16.53 -37.16 16.71
N LEU A 22 15.90 -37.46 17.84
CA LEU A 22 14.85 -36.61 18.45
C LEU A 22 15.39 -35.26 18.96
N PHE A 23 16.66 -35.19 19.38
CA PHE A 23 17.33 -33.92 19.70
C PHE A 23 17.87 -33.17 18.47
N MET A 24 18.03 -33.83 17.32
CA MET A 24 18.35 -33.16 16.04
C MET A 24 17.11 -32.56 15.35
N PHE A 25 15.90 -32.90 15.82
CA PHE A 25 14.66 -32.20 15.52
C PHE A 25 14.25 -31.27 16.67
N THR A 26 15.20 -30.60 17.32
CA THR A 26 14.86 -29.30 17.90
C THR A 26 14.46 -28.43 16.74
N ASN A 27 13.15 -28.26 16.54
CA ASN A 27 12.57 -27.20 15.76
C ASN A 27 13.48 -25.98 15.91
N SER A 28 14.12 -25.57 14.83
CA SER A 28 14.65 -24.22 14.69
C SER A 28 13.44 -23.29 14.74
N TYR A 29 12.86 -23.11 15.93
CA TYR A 29 12.06 -21.95 16.20
C TYR A 29 13.04 -20.80 16.01
N ALA A 30 12.89 -20.09 14.89
CA ALA A 30 13.63 -18.87 14.61
C ALA A 30 13.61 -18.03 15.89
N VAL A 31 14.79 -17.69 16.41
CA VAL A 31 14.88 -16.93 17.65
C VAL A 31 14.47 -15.52 17.27
N VAL A 32 13.22 -15.14 17.57
CA VAL A 32 12.69 -13.82 17.25
C VAL A 32 13.70 -12.75 17.68
N ASN A 33 14.24 -12.05 16.69
CA ASN A 33 15.26 -11.04 16.86
C ASN A 33 14.74 -9.96 17.83
N ALA A 34 15.48 -9.69 18.90
CA ALA A 34 15.09 -8.70 19.90
C ALA A 34 14.90 -7.29 19.29
N TYR A 35 15.51 -7.02 18.13
CA TYR A 35 15.36 -5.77 17.40
C TYR A 35 13.96 -5.55 16.82
N ASP A 36 13.25 -6.64 16.50
CA ASP A 36 11.90 -6.63 15.93
C ASP A 36 10.80 -6.55 17.00
N LYS A 37 11.18 -6.63 18.29
CA LYS A 37 10.21 -6.55 19.39
C LYS A 37 9.92 -5.09 19.75
N PRO A 38 8.69 -4.79 20.21
CA PRO A 38 8.36 -3.49 20.75
C PRO A 38 9.28 -3.11 21.91
N VAL A 39 9.57 -1.82 22.00
CA VAL A 39 10.26 -1.22 23.14
C VAL A 39 9.48 -0.05 23.67
N ASN A 40 9.53 0.15 24.98
CA ASN A 40 8.90 1.29 25.61
C ASN A 40 9.55 2.58 25.08
N HIS A 41 8.76 3.38 24.39
CA HIS A 41 9.14 4.72 23.98
C HIS A 41 9.40 5.57 25.23
N PRO A 42 10.33 6.55 25.20
CA PRO A 42 10.45 7.53 26.28
C PRO A 42 9.08 8.16 26.63
N PRO A 43 8.78 8.46 27.91
CA PRO A 43 7.50 9.05 28.27
C PRO A 43 7.36 10.45 27.62
N ILE A 44 6.29 10.64 26.86
CA ILE A 44 5.99 11.91 26.16
C ILE A 44 4.61 12.46 26.53
N PRO A 45 4.41 13.79 26.55
CA PRO A 45 3.08 14.36 26.58
C PRO A 45 2.36 14.06 25.26
N LEU A 46 1.04 13.83 25.32
CA LEU A 46 0.20 13.83 24.13
C LEU A 46 -0.51 15.17 24.04
N LEU A 47 -0.32 15.87 22.92
CA LEU A 47 -0.78 17.23 22.70
C LEU A 47 -1.74 17.28 21.52
N ASP A 48 -2.68 18.22 21.56
CA ASP A 48 -3.48 18.59 20.38
C ASP A 48 -2.70 19.52 19.43
N GLU A 49 -3.31 19.85 18.29
CA GLU A 49 -2.69 20.69 17.25
C GLU A 49 -2.34 22.11 17.75
N GLN A 50 -2.98 22.58 18.83
CA GLN A 50 -2.68 23.87 19.47
C GLN A 50 -1.57 23.75 20.54
N GLY A 51 -1.03 22.56 20.77
CA GLY A 51 -0.01 22.28 21.76
C GLY A 51 -0.55 22.15 23.18
N LYS A 52 -1.87 22.06 23.36
CA LYS A 52 -2.49 21.84 24.67
C LYS A 52 -2.54 20.34 24.98
N HIS A 53 -2.34 19.99 26.25
CA HIS A 53 -2.38 18.60 26.68
C HIS A 53 -3.76 17.98 26.45
N VAL A 54 -3.81 16.75 25.91
CA VAL A 54 -5.06 16.09 25.52
C VAL A 54 -6.01 15.84 26.70
N LEU A 55 -5.48 15.57 27.89
CA LEU A 55 -6.28 15.44 29.13
C LEU A 55 -7.01 16.73 29.52
N GLU A 56 -6.54 17.89 29.03
CA GLU A 56 -7.15 19.18 29.33
C GLU A 56 -8.03 19.70 28.19
N SER A 57 -7.73 19.32 26.95
CA SER A 57 -8.46 19.81 25.77
C SER A 57 -9.58 18.87 25.32
N ASN A 58 -9.43 17.56 25.56
CA ASN A 58 -10.25 16.49 24.97
C ASN A 58 -10.31 16.55 23.43
N ASN A 59 -9.36 17.23 22.81
CA ASN A 59 -9.20 17.31 21.36
C ASN A 59 -8.45 16.06 20.83
N PRO A 60 -8.47 15.80 19.52
CA PRO A 60 -7.61 14.78 18.92
C PRO A 60 -6.13 15.12 19.15
N TYR A 61 -5.29 14.08 19.23
CA TYR A 61 -3.85 14.29 19.35
C TYR A 61 -3.27 14.71 17.99
N SER A 62 -2.24 15.54 18.04
CA SER A 62 -1.39 15.91 16.91
C SER A 62 -0.09 15.12 16.99
N PRO A 63 0.18 14.18 16.06
CA PRO A 63 1.49 13.58 15.90
C PRO A 63 2.62 14.62 15.87
N LYS A 64 2.46 15.72 15.13
CA LYS A 64 3.47 16.77 15.02
C LYS A 64 3.76 17.41 16.38
N LYS A 65 2.73 17.86 17.10
CA LYS A 65 2.91 18.53 18.41
C LYS A 65 3.39 17.56 19.49
N SER A 66 2.95 16.30 19.46
CA SER A 66 3.34 15.31 20.49
C SER A 66 4.76 14.80 20.28
N CYS A 67 5.15 14.49 19.05
CA CYS A 67 6.43 13.85 18.73
C CYS A 67 7.55 14.85 18.44
N GLU A 68 7.36 15.75 17.46
CA GLU A 68 8.33 16.82 17.17
C GLU A 68 8.33 17.87 18.28
N GLY A 69 7.16 18.25 18.81
CA GLY A 69 7.06 19.23 19.89
C GLY A 69 7.73 18.79 21.20
N SER A 70 7.95 17.48 21.38
CA SER A 70 8.76 16.93 22.48
C SER A 70 10.28 16.96 22.20
N GLY A 71 10.69 17.38 21.01
CA GLY A 71 12.09 17.49 20.58
C GLY A 71 12.72 16.16 20.12
N CYS A 72 11.92 15.15 19.82
CA CYS A 72 12.40 13.79 19.55
C CYS A 72 12.50 13.45 18.06
N HIS A 73 11.70 14.05 17.18
CA HIS A 73 11.62 13.66 15.78
C HIS A 73 11.52 14.90 14.88
N ASP A 74 12.25 14.91 13.76
CA ASP A 74 12.09 15.94 12.72
C ASP A 74 10.88 15.59 11.85
N TYR A 75 9.70 16.11 12.20
CA TYR A 75 8.45 15.76 11.53
C TYR A 75 8.44 16.19 10.07
N GLU A 76 9.03 17.35 9.76
CA GLU A 76 9.13 17.85 8.38
C GLU A 76 10.01 16.93 7.53
N ALA A 77 11.19 16.52 8.03
CA ALA A 77 12.05 15.59 7.32
C ALA A 77 11.39 14.21 7.14
N ILE A 78 10.67 13.72 8.14
CA ILE A 78 9.93 12.45 8.08
C ILE A 78 8.84 12.51 7.02
N THR A 79 8.01 13.56 7.05
CA THR A 79 6.84 13.69 6.16
C THR A 79 7.19 14.13 4.75
N HIS A 80 8.44 14.48 4.47
CA HIS A 80 8.95 14.68 3.11
C HIS A 80 9.28 13.35 2.40
N ALA A 81 9.27 12.22 3.10
CA ALA A 81 9.48 10.94 2.45
C ALA A 81 8.35 10.61 1.47
N TYR A 82 8.65 9.89 0.39
CA TYR A 82 7.67 9.70 -0.69
C TYR A 82 6.41 8.94 -0.27
N HIS A 83 6.44 8.13 0.80
CA HIS A 83 5.24 7.48 1.36
C HIS A 83 4.27 8.47 2.03
N PHE A 84 4.74 9.68 2.38
CA PHE A 84 3.93 10.76 2.93
C PHE A 84 3.68 11.87 1.91
N GLU A 85 4.59 12.13 0.98
CA GLU A 85 4.37 13.15 -0.07
C GLU A 85 3.52 12.63 -1.21
N MET A 86 3.64 11.35 -1.56
CA MET A 86 2.92 10.75 -2.70
C MET A 86 3.04 11.54 -4.00
N GLY A 87 4.17 12.23 -4.19
CA GLY A 87 4.45 13.08 -5.35
C GLY A 87 3.79 14.47 -5.31
N ARG A 88 3.26 14.92 -4.17
CA ARG A 88 2.59 16.22 -4.03
C ARG A 88 3.55 17.39 -4.24
N ASP A 89 4.73 17.33 -3.65
CA ASP A 89 5.79 18.35 -3.78
C ASP A 89 6.36 18.47 -5.20
N GLU A 90 6.25 17.42 -6.02
CA GLU A 90 6.61 17.48 -7.45
C GLU A 90 5.40 17.54 -8.39
N ALA A 91 4.21 17.83 -7.85
CA ALA A 91 3.00 17.93 -8.65
C ALA A 91 3.06 19.17 -9.57
N ASP A 92 2.70 18.96 -10.83
CA ASP A 92 2.69 19.97 -11.87
C ASP A 92 1.62 19.60 -12.92
N ASP A 93 0.80 20.57 -13.32
CA ASP A 93 -0.31 20.34 -14.26
C ASP A 93 0.16 19.89 -15.67
N SER A 94 1.45 20.03 -15.97
CA SER A 94 2.09 19.54 -17.20
C SER A 94 2.89 18.24 -17.01
N TYR A 95 2.94 17.67 -15.80
CA TYR A 95 3.72 16.48 -15.46
C TYR A 95 3.48 15.32 -16.43
N GLY A 96 2.20 15.00 -16.66
CA GLY A 96 1.78 13.90 -17.51
C GLY A 96 1.86 14.19 -19.01
N LEU A 97 1.84 15.47 -19.41
CA LEU A 97 1.91 15.87 -20.82
C LEU A 97 3.20 15.37 -21.48
N LYS A 98 4.33 15.49 -20.78
CA LYS A 98 5.64 15.00 -21.23
C LYS A 98 5.70 13.47 -21.39
N ARG A 99 4.72 12.76 -20.82
CA ARG A 99 4.64 11.30 -20.77
C ARG A 99 3.46 10.75 -21.59
N GLY A 100 2.77 11.60 -22.34
CA GLY A 100 1.61 11.21 -23.15
C GLY A 100 0.34 10.89 -22.34
N LEU A 101 0.29 11.25 -21.06
CA LEU A 101 -0.86 11.06 -20.16
C LEU A 101 -1.17 12.38 -19.45
N PRO A 102 -1.68 13.41 -20.15
CA PRO A 102 -1.82 14.78 -19.62
C PRO A 102 -2.86 14.95 -18.50
N HIS A 103 -3.60 13.89 -18.18
CA HIS A 103 -4.48 13.86 -17.01
C HIS A 103 -3.70 13.60 -15.71
N LEU A 104 -2.45 13.12 -15.79
CA LEU A 104 -1.58 12.94 -14.63
C LEU A 104 -0.86 14.24 -14.29
N VAL A 105 -0.89 14.60 -13.01
CA VAL A 105 -0.35 15.86 -12.49
C VAL A 105 0.76 15.65 -11.46
N SER A 106 1.19 14.41 -11.23
CA SER A 106 2.22 14.07 -10.25
C SER A 106 2.89 12.72 -10.56
N PRO A 107 4.13 12.48 -10.09
CA PRO A 107 4.78 11.18 -10.17
C PRO A 107 4.20 10.09 -9.25
N GLY A 108 3.41 10.46 -8.23
CA GLY A 108 2.96 9.53 -7.19
C GLY A 108 1.46 9.39 -7.02
N TYR A 109 0.97 8.74 -5.96
CA TYR A 109 -0.47 8.53 -5.77
C TYR A 109 -1.28 9.83 -5.71
N PHE A 110 -0.69 10.96 -5.35
CA PHE A 110 -1.38 12.26 -5.35
C PHE A 110 -1.37 12.89 -6.75
N GLY A 111 -2.16 12.30 -7.67
CA GLY A 111 -2.36 12.82 -9.03
C GLY A 111 -1.52 12.17 -10.12
N GLY A 112 -0.65 11.23 -9.76
CA GLY A 112 -0.12 10.23 -10.67
C GLY A 112 -1.06 9.03 -10.77
N TYR A 113 -0.56 7.98 -11.40
CA TYR A 113 -1.39 6.85 -11.77
C TYR A 113 -1.73 5.96 -10.56
N THR A 114 -3.01 5.86 -10.22
CA THR A 114 -3.44 5.03 -9.08
C THR A 114 -3.70 3.59 -9.48
N CYS A 115 -3.17 2.67 -8.68
CA CYS A 115 -3.22 1.27 -9.01
C CYS A 115 -4.60 0.60 -8.91
N MET A 116 -5.50 1.21 -8.13
CA MET A 116 -6.73 0.60 -7.62
C MET A 116 -7.94 0.72 -8.56
N GLY A 117 -7.75 1.14 -9.83
CA GLY A 117 -8.87 1.43 -10.74
C GLY A 117 -8.92 0.65 -12.05
N GLY A 118 -7.97 -0.26 -12.32
CA GLY A 118 -7.92 -0.95 -13.62
C GLY A 118 -7.81 0.04 -14.79
N ASP A 119 -8.74 0.00 -15.74
CA ASP A 119 -8.82 0.93 -16.87
C ASP A 119 -9.47 2.28 -16.51
N THR A 120 -10.02 2.41 -15.29
CA THR A 120 -10.78 3.59 -14.84
C THR A 120 -10.30 4.11 -13.47
N PRO A 121 -9.00 4.45 -13.33
CA PRO A 121 -8.47 5.06 -12.11
C PRO A 121 -9.10 6.43 -11.87
N ASN A 122 -9.22 6.81 -10.59
CA ASN A 122 -9.52 8.20 -10.25
C ASN A 122 -8.38 9.10 -10.74
N VAL A 123 -8.73 10.30 -11.17
CA VAL A 123 -7.82 11.35 -11.60
C VAL A 123 -7.96 12.56 -10.68
N LEU A 124 -6.84 13.03 -10.14
CA LEU A 124 -6.80 14.25 -9.33
C LEU A 124 -6.92 15.46 -10.26
N ALA A 125 -7.78 16.41 -9.89
CA ALA A 125 -7.95 17.65 -10.63
C ALA A 125 -6.65 18.44 -10.70
N LYS A 126 -6.46 19.15 -11.81
CA LYS A 126 -5.36 20.11 -11.96
C LYS A 126 -5.43 21.16 -10.88
N LYS A 127 -4.31 21.81 -10.57
CA LYS A 127 -4.33 22.94 -9.64
C LYS A 127 -5.15 24.09 -10.22
N ASP A 128 -5.02 24.41 -11.51
CA ASP A 128 -5.82 25.47 -12.14
C ASP A 128 -6.81 24.92 -13.17
N ASN A 129 -8.12 25.01 -12.87
CA ASN A 129 -9.22 24.63 -13.78
C ASN A 129 -10.07 25.83 -14.18
N SER A 130 -9.61 27.07 -13.93
CA SER A 130 -10.42 28.28 -14.12
C SER A 130 -10.86 28.52 -15.56
N ALA A 131 -10.04 28.09 -16.53
CA ALA A 131 -10.35 28.23 -17.95
C ALA A 131 -11.46 27.29 -18.43
N ASN A 132 -11.48 26.05 -17.92
CA ASN A 132 -12.40 24.97 -18.33
C ASN A 132 -12.91 24.19 -17.11
N PRO A 133 -13.85 24.72 -16.32
CA PRO A 133 -14.35 24.04 -15.11
C PRO A 133 -15.01 22.69 -15.39
N GLU A 134 -15.54 22.50 -16.59
CA GLU A 134 -16.10 21.23 -17.09
C GLU A 134 -15.07 20.11 -17.27
N ASP A 135 -13.78 20.45 -17.27
CA ASP A 135 -12.65 19.53 -17.29
C ASP A 135 -12.08 19.23 -15.89
N PHE A 136 -12.68 19.79 -14.83
CA PHE A 136 -12.33 19.41 -13.47
C PHE A 136 -12.48 17.89 -13.33
N ALA A 137 -11.41 17.23 -12.89
CA ALA A 137 -11.31 15.77 -12.92
C ALA A 137 -12.22 15.09 -11.87
N ASP A 138 -11.86 13.87 -11.47
CA ASP A 138 -12.74 13.06 -10.61
C ASP A 138 -12.79 13.58 -9.18
N LEU A 139 -11.65 14.05 -8.65
CA LEU A 139 -11.49 14.44 -7.26
C LEU A 139 -10.55 15.66 -7.17
N GLY A 140 -10.82 16.58 -6.26
CA GLY A 140 -9.80 17.49 -5.75
C GLY A 140 -9.00 16.84 -4.62
N ALA A 141 -8.19 17.64 -3.93
CA ALA A 141 -7.34 17.17 -2.84
C ALA A 141 -8.14 16.60 -1.65
N ALA A 142 -9.22 17.24 -1.22
CA ALA A 142 -10.03 16.78 -0.09
C ALA A 142 -10.75 15.46 -0.40
N GLY A 143 -11.22 15.26 -1.63
CA GLY A 143 -11.79 14.03 -2.15
C GLY A 143 -10.75 12.91 -2.18
N TRP A 144 -9.52 13.26 -2.56
CA TRP A 144 -8.37 12.36 -2.45
C TRP A 144 -8.12 11.95 -0.99
N VAL A 145 -8.12 12.91 -0.05
CA VAL A 145 -7.91 12.63 1.38
C VAL A 145 -9.00 11.70 1.92
N LYS A 146 -10.28 12.00 1.64
CA LYS A 146 -11.42 11.17 2.03
C LYS A 146 -11.27 9.72 1.57
N ASN A 147 -10.85 9.53 0.31
CA ASN A 147 -10.82 8.22 -0.34
C ASN A 147 -9.56 7.41 -0.03
N CYS A 148 -8.41 8.08 0.11
CA CYS A 148 -7.11 7.43 0.10
C CYS A 148 -6.39 7.46 1.46
N MET A 149 -6.70 8.42 2.34
CA MET A 149 -5.97 8.58 3.60
C MET A 149 -6.13 7.39 4.56
N SER A 150 -7.19 6.58 4.45
CA SER A 150 -7.27 5.34 5.25
C SER A 150 -6.13 4.34 4.94
N CYS A 151 -5.61 4.33 3.71
CA CYS A 151 -4.49 3.49 3.26
C CYS A 151 -3.14 4.23 3.23
N HIS A 152 -3.15 5.55 3.40
CA HIS A 152 -2.00 6.42 3.18
C HIS A 152 -1.88 7.35 4.37
N THR A 153 -0.77 7.28 5.09
CA THR A 153 -0.68 7.59 6.53
C THR A 153 -0.85 9.06 6.92
N GLY A 154 -1.36 9.94 6.06
CA GLY A 154 -1.36 11.39 6.27
C GLY A 154 0.00 11.98 5.91
N GLY A 155 0.35 13.14 6.44
CA GLY A 155 1.59 13.83 6.06
C GLY A 155 1.44 14.58 4.73
N GLY A 156 2.50 15.25 4.29
CA GLY A 156 2.70 15.74 2.92
C GLY A 156 1.42 16.12 2.16
N TRP A 157 0.92 15.20 1.32
CA TRP A 157 -0.26 15.37 0.45
C TRP A 157 -1.58 15.65 1.18
N ALA A 158 -1.74 15.16 2.40
CA ALA A 158 -2.94 15.36 3.23
C ALA A 158 -2.83 16.58 4.17
N GLU A 159 -1.65 17.20 4.23
CA GLU A 159 -1.38 18.38 5.06
C GLU A 159 -1.26 19.67 4.26
N LYS A 160 -0.56 19.61 3.13
CA LYS A 160 -0.14 20.78 2.35
C LYS A 160 -0.73 20.72 0.95
N ASP A 161 -1.06 21.89 0.42
CA ASP A 161 -1.39 22.08 -0.99
C ASP A 161 -0.14 21.88 -1.88
N ARG A 162 -0.32 21.94 -3.21
CA ARG A 162 0.82 21.79 -4.14
C ARG A 162 1.84 22.94 -4.08
N ASP A 163 1.53 24.04 -3.40
CA ASP A 163 2.48 25.14 -3.15
C ASP A 163 3.27 24.95 -1.83
N GLY A 164 2.99 23.87 -1.09
CA GLY A 164 3.62 23.58 0.20
C GLY A 164 2.99 24.33 1.37
N ILE A 165 1.82 24.94 1.20
CA ILE A 165 1.10 25.67 2.24
C ILE A 165 0.09 24.73 2.90
N ARG A 166 0.02 24.73 4.24
CA ARG A 166 -0.95 23.91 4.97
C ARG A 166 -2.38 24.30 4.56
N TYR A 167 -3.23 23.32 4.21
CA TYR A 167 -4.50 23.62 3.55
C TYR A 167 -5.41 24.57 4.34
N ASP A 168 -5.47 24.41 5.65
CA ASP A 168 -6.30 25.23 6.56
C ASP A 168 -5.65 26.56 6.98
N GLU A 169 -4.41 26.83 6.53
CA GLU A 169 -3.69 28.09 6.72
C GLU A 169 -3.67 28.97 5.47
N LYS A 170 -4.04 28.43 4.30
CA LYS A 170 -4.13 29.22 3.07
C LYS A 170 -5.13 30.36 3.22
N ASN A 171 -4.72 31.55 2.81
CA ASN A 171 -5.62 32.69 2.74
C ASN A 171 -6.64 32.49 1.62
N MET A 172 -7.93 32.56 1.96
CA MET A 172 -9.03 32.33 1.02
C MET A 172 -9.02 33.28 -0.18
N ALA A 173 -8.50 34.50 -0.02
CA ALA A 173 -8.40 35.48 -1.12
C ALA A 173 -7.39 35.07 -2.20
N ASP A 174 -6.45 34.18 -1.88
CA ASP A 174 -5.41 33.71 -2.79
C ASP A 174 -5.81 32.40 -3.50
N ILE A 175 -6.96 31.81 -3.14
CA ILE A 175 -7.48 30.58 -3.75
C ILE A 175 -8.17 30.95 -5.06
N LYS A 176 -7.67 30.39 -6.17
CA LYS A 176 -8.30 30.54 -7.49
C LYS A 176 -9.64 29.81 -7.54
N GLN A 177 -10.56 30.32 -8.35
CA GLN A 177 -11.81 29.62 -8.62
C GLN A 177 -11.53 28.27 -9.29
N TYR A 178 -12.14 27.20 -8.76
CA TYR A 178 -11.95 25.82 -9.21
C TYR A 178 -10.51 25.30 -9.06
N ASP A 179 -9.78 25.80 -8.06
CA ASP A 179 -8.48 25.27 -7.69
C ASP A 179 -8.62 23.81 -7.19
N GLY A 180 -7.94 22.86 -7.81
CA GLY A 180 -8.05 21.43 -7.49
C GLY A 180 -7.59 21.06 -6.08
N ASP A 181 -6.84 21.92 -5.40
CA ASP A 181 -6.43 21.73 -4.01
C ASP A 181 -7.55 22.14 -3.02
N TYR A 182 -8.52 22.95 -3.46
CA TYR A 182 -9.53 23.57 -2.61
C TYR A 182 -10.97 23.31 -3.03
N TYR A 183 -11.21 22.88 -4.27
CA TYR A 183 -12.54 22.56 -4.79
C TYR A 183 -12.72 21.05 -4.92
N GLU A 184 -13.96 20.62 -4.76
CA GLU A 184 -14.38 19.23 -4.92
C GLU A 184 -15.64 19.13 -5.74
N ARG A 185 -15.82 17.97 -6.36
CA ARG A 185 -17.06 17.60 -7.01
C ARG A 185 -18.04 17.06 -5.96
N HIS A 186 -19.20 17.69 -5.86
CA HIS A 186 -20.30 17.28 -4.99
C HIS A 186 -21.50 16.86 -5.84
N THR A 187 -21.80 15.56 -5.82
CA THR A 187 -22.97 15.00 -6.49
C THR A 187 -24.14 14.95 -5.51
N MET A 188 -25.20 15.67 -5.83
CA MET A 188 -26.42 15.78 -5.06
C MET A 188 -27.31 14.53 -5.28
N PRO A 189 -28.25 14.22 -4.36
CA PRO A 189 -29.13 13.04 -4.51
C PRO A 189 -29.98 13.03 -5.78
N ASN A 190 -30.21 14.20 -6.40
CA ASN A 190 -30.91 14.35 -7.67
C ASN A 190 -30.02 14.01 -8.90
N GLY A 191 -28.75 13.64 -8.68
CA GLY A 191 -27.77 13.33 -9.73
C GLY A 191 -27.04 14.56 -10.30
N GLU A 192 -27.34 15.76 -9.82
CA GLU A 192 -26.66 16.98 -10.27
C GLU A 192 -25.30 17.12 -9.57
N SER A 193 -24.27 17.52 -10.32
CA SER A 193 -22.90 17.63 -9.81
C SER A 193 -22.44 19.08 -9.84
N HIS A 194 -21.98 19.59 -8.69
CA HIS A 194 -21.48 20.96 -8.53
C HIS A 194 -20.06 20.97 -7.99
N LEU A 195 -19.25 21.93 -8.44
CA LEU A 195 -17.94 22.19 -7.84
C LEU A 195 -18.11 23.13 -6.65
N MET A 196 -17.66 22.69 -5.47
CA MET A 196 -17.76 23.46 -4.23
C MET A 196 -16.40 23.51 -3.53
N MET A 197 -16.11 24.65 -2.90
CA MET A 197 -14.90 24.78 -2.09
C MET A 197 -15.03 23.94 -0.81
N HIS A 198 -14.01 23.15 -0.48
CA HIS A 198 -13.92 22.37 0.74
C HIS A 198 -13.48 23.25 1.92
N ASP A 199 -14.13 23.09 3.07
CA ASP A 199 -13.82 23.84 4.29
C ASP A 199 -12.69 23.14 5.08
N TRP A 200 -11.45 23.43 4.68
CA TRP A 200 -10.25 22.92 5.35
C TRP A 200 -10.12 23.37 6.80
N LYS A 201 -10.65 24.56 7.17
CA LYS A 201 -10.62 25.03 8.56
C LYS A 201 -11.47 24.17 9.47
N LYS A 202 -12.62 23.71 8.96
CA LYS A 202 -13.50 22.78 9.67
C LYS A 202 -12.92 21.37 9.71
N SER A 203 -12.51 20.80 8.58
CA SER A 203 -11.98 19.43 8.53
C SER A 203 -10.63 19.29 9.25
N GLY A 204 -9.87 20.38 9.30
CA GLY A 204 -8.43 20.36 9.52
C GLY A 204 -7.71 19.57 8.42
N VAL A 205 -6.48 19.21 8.70
CA VAL A 205 -5.61 18.45 7.79
C VAL A 205 -5.26 17.08 8.38
N GLY A 206 -4.78 16.17 7.53
CA GLY A 206 -4.39 14.83 7.95
C GLY A 206 -2.90 14.72 8.27
N GLU A 207 -2.54 14.92 9.55
CA GLU A 207 -1.17 14.68 10.01
C GLU A 207 -0.73 13.20 9.83
N ALA A 208 0.58 12.98 9.73
CA ALA A 208 1.22 11.67 9.64
C ALA A 208 0.96 10.81 10.88
N ASP A 209 0.19 9.75 10.69
CA ASP A 209 -0.15 8.77 11.72
C ASP A 209 1.00 7.78 11.91
N CYS A 210 1.95 8.18 12.76
CA CYS A 210 3.15 7.40 13.07
C CYS A 210 2.82 6.01 13.64
N MET A 211 1.69 5.87 14.33
CA MET A 211 1.29 4.60 14.96
C MET A 211 0.92 3.53 13.94
N VAL A 212 0.59 3.89 12.70
CA VAL A 212 0.36 2.89 11.63
C VAL A 212 1.61 2.04 11.40
N CYS A 213 2.80 2.62 11.58
CA CYS A 213 4.08 1.93 11.39
C CYS A 213 4.71 1.49 12.71
N HIS A 214 4.54 2.28 13.78
CA HIS A 214 5.24 2.05 15.04
C HIS A 214 4.43 1.29 16.10
N ALA A 215 3.11 1.18 15.97
CA ALA A 215 2.35 0.33 16.87
C ALA A 215 2.51 -1.15 16.48
N ASP A 216 2.69 -2.01 17.47
CA ASP A 216 2.57 -3.45 17.27
C ASP A 216 1.09 -3.81 17.16
N VAL A 217 0.67 -4.17 15.94
CA VAL A 217 -0.74 -4.46 15.66
C VAL A 217 -1.26 -5.68 16.44
N THR A 218 -0.37 -6.56 16.90
CA THR A 218 -0.72 -7.74 17.71
C THR A 218 -0.99 -7.38 19.18
N MET A 219 -0.56 -6.19 19.61
CA MET A 219 -0.78 -5.66 20.96
C MET A 219 -1.97 -4.69 21.07
N LEU A 220 -2.60 -4.36 19.94
CA LEU A 220 -3.77 -3.49 19.93
C LEU A 220 -4.95 -4.13 20.68
N LYS A 221 -5.75 -3.30 21.34
CA LYS A 221 -6.92 -3.74 22.11
C LYS A 221 -8.12 -2.84 21.86
N THR A 222 -9.32 -3.43 21.89
CA THR A 222 -10.56 -2.66 22.03
C THR A 222 -10.64 -2.12 23.46
N PRO A 223 -10.75 -0.80 23.68
CA PRO A 223 -11.04 -0.26 25.00
C PRO A 223 -12.41 -0.70 25.50
N GLU A 224 -12.52 -1.04 26.79
CA GLU A 224 -13.77 -1.56 27.39
C GLU A 224 -14.94 -0.57 27.28
N ASP A 225 -14.66 0.74 27.32
CA ASP A 225 -15.62 1.83 27.26
C ASP A 225 -15.83 2.40 25.84
N SER A 226 -15.21 1.81 24.81
CA SER A 226 -15.34 2.28 23.41
C SER A 226 -16.72 2.08 22.80
N GLY A 227 -17.53 1.19 23.39
CA GLY A 227 -18.82 0.73 22.87
C GLY A 227 -18.71 -0.21 21.67
N LEU A 228 -17.50 -0.59 21.24
CA LEU A 228 -17.28 -1.52 20.13
C LEU A 228 -17.29 -2.97 20.61
N GLU A 229 -18.03 -3.84 19.93
CA GLU A 229 -17.98 -5.29 20.19
C GLU A 229 -16.67 -5.92 19.70
N VAL A 230 -16.13 -5.40 18.59
CA VAL A 230 -14.90 -5.88 17.95
C VAL A 230 -14.04 -4.68 17.60
N MET A 231 -12.73 -4.82 17.79
CA MET A 231 -11.75 -3.80 17.44
C MET A 231 -11.87 -3.43 15.96
N LEU A 232 -11.92 -2.13 15.65
CA LEU A 232 -11.75 -1.69 14.27
C LEU A 232 -10.30 -1.93 13.86
N SER A 233 -10.08 -2.54 12.69
CA SER A 233 -8.73 -2.65 12.14
C SER A 233 -8.10 -1.25 12.00
N PRO A 234 -6.77 -1.11 12.04
CA PRO A 234 -6.12 0.20 11.96
C PRO A 234 -6.62 1.09 10.82
N ARG A 235 -6.77 0.50 9.62
CA ARG A 235 -7.34 1.19 8.46
C ARG A 235 -8.78 1.66 8.71
N LYS A 236 -9.61 0.83 9.32
CA LYS A 236 -11.03 1.15 9.58
C LYS A 236 -11.20 2.19 10.67
N ALA A 237 -10.37 2.14 11.70
CA ALA A 237 -10.35 3.11 12.77
C ALA A 237 -10.06 4.53 12.24
N ARG A 238 -9.07 4.65 11.34
CA ARG A 238 -8.79 5.91 10.62
C ARG A 238 -9.93 6.29 9.67
N GLN A 239 -10.41 5.33 8.87
CA GLN A 239 -11.45 5.56 7.87
C GLN A 239 -12.75 6.13 8.46
N ALA A 240 -13.11 5.74 9.69
CA ALA A 240 -14.29 6.23 10.38
C ALA A 240 -14.34 7.77 10.51
N PHE A 241 -13.19 8.43 10.41
CA PHE A 241 -13.07 9.89 10.42
C PHE A 241 -12.86 10.46 9.01
N THR A 242 -12.01 9.83 8.20
CA THR A 242 -11.63 10.40 6.90
C THR A 242 -12.81 10.51 5.93
N THR A 243 -13.70 9.52 5.88
CA THR A 243 -14.83 9.54 4.93
C THR A 243 -15.86 10.63 5.25
N GLU A 244 -15.98 10.98 6.54
CA GLU A 244 -16.88 12.03 7.03
C GLU A 244 -16.24 13.43 6.97
N GLY A 245 -14.98 13.54 6.51
CA GLY A 245 -14.28 14.81 6.41
C GLY A 245 -13.66 15.29 7.72
N PHE A 246 -13.47 14.43 8.72
CA PHE A 246 -12.78 14.73 9.97
C PHE A 246 -11.28 14.40 9.86
N PHE A 247 -10.55 15.12 9.01
CA PHE A 247 -9.16 14.77 8.67
C PHE A 247 -8.21 14.87 9.87
N ARG A 248 -8.35 15.93 10.68
CA ARG A 248 -7.55 16.15 11.90
C ARG A 248 -7.69 15.01 12.93
N GLN A 249 -8.83 14.33 12.92
CA GLN A 249 -9.17 13.28 13.89
C GLN A 249 -8.67 11.89 13.49
N ALA A 250 -8.23 11.72 12.25
CA ALA A 250 -7.97 10.39 11.70
C ALA A 250 -6.90 9.61 12.47
N ALA A 251 -5.82 10.28 12.89
CA ALA A 251 -4.74 9.65 13.66
C ALA A 251 -5.23 9.18 15.05
N SER A 252 -6.06 9.98 15.73
CA SER A 252 -6.71 9.59 17.00
C SER A 252 -7.56 8.33 16.86
N GLY A 253 -8.12 8.07 15.68
CA GLY A 253 -8.89 6.86 15.42
C GLY A 253 -8.08 5.59 15.63
N LEU A 254 -6.84 5.51 15.12
CA LEU A 254 -5.96 4.38 15.40
C LEU A 254 -5.51 4.34 16.87
N LEU A 255 -5.22 5.51 17.45
CA LEU A 255 -4.73 5.60 18.82
C LEU A 255 -5.71 5.04 19.86
N GLU A 256 -7.02 5.02 19.57
CA GLU A 256 -8.03 4.35 20.40
C GLU A 256 -7.66 2.89 20.70
N ASN A 257 -7.06 2.20 19.74
CA ASN A 257 -6.67 0.80 19.88
C ASN A 257 -5.27 0.62 20.54
N VAL A 258 -4.52 1.71 20.69
CA VAL A 258 -3.14 1.69 21.22
C VAL A 258 -3.19 1.74 22.74
N VAL A 259 -2.32 0.94 23.36
CA VAL A 259 -2.20 0.83 24.82
C VAL A 259 -0.84 1.33 25.31
N ASP A 260 -0.79 1.74 26.58
CA ASP A 260 0.44 2.08 27.27
C ASP A 260 1.27 0.83 27.63
N LYS A 261 2.42 1.05 28.30
CA LYS A 261 3.33 -0.02 28.77
C LYS A 261 2.69 -1.03 29.73
N ASP A 262 1.61 -0.65 30.41
CA ASP A 262 0.89 -1.49 31.37
C ASP A 262 -0.36 -2.11 30.74
N GLY A 263 -0.58 -1.86 29.44
CA GLY A 263 -1.68 -2.41 28.67
C GLY A 263 -3.01 -1.67 28.83
N LYS A 264 -2.98 -0.43 29.33
CA LYS A 264 -4.15 0.46 29.49
C LYS A 264 -4.42 1.23 28.21
N SER A 265 -5.69 1.38 27.84
CA SER A 265 -6.10 2.18 26.68
C SER A 265 -5.83 3.66 26.93
N LEU A 266 -5.32 4.37 25.91
CA LEU A 266 -5.01 5.80 26.02
C LEU A 266 -6.27 6.68 25.96
N MET A 267 -7.23 6.29 25.12
CA MET A 267 -8.44 7.08 24.88
C MET A 267 -9.56 6.24 24.22
N THR A 268 -10.78 6.79 24.23
CA THR A 268 -11.93 6.29 23.48
C THR A 268 -12.64 7.37 22.69
N VAL A 269 -13.29 6.97 21.59
CA VAL A 269 -14.20 7.83 20.84
C VAL A 269 -15.60 7.64 21.40
N ALA A 270 -16.25 8.73 21.83
CA ALA A 270 -17.62 8.65 22.29
C ALA A 270 -18.53 8.24 21.13
N ARG A 271 -19.34 7.19 21.31
CA ARG A 271 -20.24 6.66 20.29
C ARG A 271 -21.67 6.48 20.79
N ALA A 272 -22.62 6.56 19.86
CA ALA A 272 -24.03 6.27 20.11
C ALA A 272 -24.67 5.59 18.89
N ILE A 273 -25.72 4.82 19.10
CA ILE A 273 -26.54 4.29 18.02
C ILE A 273 -27.26 5.47 17.35
N GLN A 274 -27.01 5.65 16.06
CA GLN A 274 -27.52 6.74 15.23
C GLN A 274 -27.94 6.20 13.86
N PRO A 275 -28.77 6.93 13.09
CA PRO A 275 -29.07 6.57 11.72
C PRO A 275 -27.79 6.30 10.92
N ASN A 276 -27.78 5.20 10.18
CA ASN A 276 -26.61 4.81 9.40
C ASN A 276 -26.32 5.88 8.33
N PRO A 277 -25.15 6.54 8.36
CA PRO A 277 -24.81 7.57 7.38
C PRO A 277 -24.66 6.96 5.97
N GLY A 278 -24.52 5.64 5.90
CA GLY A 278 -24.34 4.88 4.67
C GLY A 278 -22.94 5.03 4.12
N MET A 279 -22.78 4.79 2.81
CA MET A 279 -21.49 4.90 2.13
C MET A 279 -21.66 5.67 0.84
N HIS A 280 -20.65 6.46 0.47
CA HIS A 280 -20.58 7.16 -0.82
C HIS A 280 -21.79 8.08 -1.10
N GLY A 281 -22.25 8.81 -0.08
CA GLY A 281 -23.34 9.80 -0.23
C GLY A 281 -24.75 9.22 -0.31
N GLN A 282 -24.91 7.90 -0.14
CA GLN A 282 -26.23 7.26 -0.02
C GLN A 282 -26.55 7.02 1.45
N PRO A 283 -27.76 7.38 1.95
CA PRO A 283 -28.17 7.07 3.31
C PRO A 283 -28.11 5.57 3.57
N GLY A 284 -27.52 5.18 4.70
CA GLY A 284 -27.49 3.80 5.13
C GLY A 284 -28.86 3.36 5.60
N VAL A 285 -29.16 2.08 5.46
CA VAL A 285 -30.39 1.51 6.02
C VAL A 285 -30.15 1.20 7.49
N GLY A 286 -31.12 1.54 8.33
CA GLY A 286 -31.13 1.24 9.77
C GLY A 286 -30.27 2.17 10.60
N GLU A 287 -29.89 1.68 11.78
CA GLU A 287 -29.04 2.39 12.73
C GLU A 287 -27.67 1.70 12.82
N SER A 288 -26.65 2.47 13.18
CA SER A 288 -25.29 1.98 13.40
C SER A 288 -24.62 2.77 14.51
N LEU A 289 -23.62 2.18 15.15
CA LEU A 289 -22.83 2.87 16.16
C LEU A 289 -21.94 3.92 15.48
N GLN A 290 -22.17 5.20 15.77
CA GLN A 290 -21.47 6.33 15.15
C GLN A 290 -20.81 7.24 16.20
N PRO A 291 -19.73 7.96 15.85
CA PRO A 291 -19.15 8.98 16.72
C PRO A 291 -20.19 10.02 17.15
N VAL A 292 -20.16 10.40 18.42
CA VAL A 292 -20.94 11.51 18.95
C VAL A 292 -20.20 12.81 18.66
N LEU A 293 -20.89 13.76 18.06
CA LEU A 293 -20.35 15.08 17.76
C LEU A 293 -20.62 16.05 18.92
N ASP A 294 -19.74 17.03 19.10
CA ASP A 294 -19.90 18.16 20.01
C ASP A 294 -20.72 19.29 19.37
N ASP A 295 -20.90 20.39 20.12
CA ASP A 295 -21.68 21.55 19.68
C ASP A 295 -21.07 22.27 18.46
N LYS A 296 -19.81 21.97 18.13
CA LYS A 296 -19.11 22.46 16.94
C LYS A 296 -19.17 21.45 15.77
N GLY A 297 -19.84 20.32 15.97
CA GLY A 297 -19.94 19.25 14.99
C GLY A 297 -18.67 18.41 14.86
N MET A 298 -17.83 18.35 15.91
CA MET A 298 -16.58 17.60 15.94
C MET A 298 -16.70 16.33 16.79
N PRO A 299 -16.06 15.21 16.43
CA PRO A 299 -16.09 13.99 17.24
C PRO A 299 -15.56 14.21 18.66
N LYS A 300 -16.23 13.63 19.65
CA LYS A 300 -15.83 13.66 21.05
C LYS A 300 -14.87 12.54 21.41
N PHE A 301 -13.82 12.88 22.12
CA PHE A 301 -12.81 11.96 22.64
C PHE A 301 -12.80 11.97 24.16
N ASN A 302 -12.61 10.79 24.77
CA ASN A 302 -12.40 10.64 26.21
C ASN A 302 -10.98 10.12 26.42
N TRP A 303 -10.15 10.87 27.15
CA TRP A 303 -8.77 10.48 27.44
C TRP A 303 -8.64 9.85 28.83
N HIS A 304 -7.92 8.74 28.93
CA HIS A 304 -7.79 7.97 30.16
C HIS A 304 -6.57 8.41 30.95
N ALA A 305 -6.80 9.22 31.99
CA ALA A 305 -5.73 9.81 32.80
C ALA A 305 -4.81 8.76 33.45
N ASP A 306 -5.27 7.54 33.69
CA ASP A 306 -4.50 6.47 34.32
C ASP A 306 -3.50 5.78 33.39
N ALA A 307 -3.56 6.05 32.08
CA ALA A 307 -2.53 5.67 31.09
C ALA A 307 -1.37 6.68 31.00
N PHE A 308 -1.43 7.76 31.79
CA PHE A 308 -0.40 8.79 31.88
C PHE A 308 0.27 8.76 33.26
N ASP A 309 1.55 9.14 33.30
CA ASP A 309 2.30 9.29 34.54
C ASP A 309 1.90 10.57 35.31
N GLU A 310 2.49 10.77 36.49
CA GLU A 310 2.27 11.95 37.34
C GLU A 310 2.59 13.31 36.67
N ASN A 311 3.35 13.29 35.57
CA ASN A 311 3.67 14.47 34.77
C ASN A 311 2.79 14.59 33.52
N GLY A 312 1.75 13.75 33.40
CA GLY A 312 0.87 13.70 32.24
C GLY A 312 1.52 13.09 31.01
N ARG A 313 2.50 12.18 31.15
CA ARG A 313 3.18 11.57 29.99
C ARG A 313 2.79 10.11 29.78
N ALA A 314 2.59 9.72 28.54
CA ALA A 314 2.32 8.35 28.17
C ALA A 314 3.62 7.62 27.78
N THR A 315 3.75 6.36 28.22
CA THR A 315 4.80 5.44 27.76
C THR A 315 4.16 4.38 26.88
N ILE A 316 4.41 4.43 25.57
CA ILE A 316 3.80 3.54 24.57
C ILE A 316 4.85 2.53 24.08
N PRO A 317 4.58 1.22 24.11
CA PRO A 317 5.42 0.24 23.45
C PRO A 317 5.37 0.43 21.93
N MET A 318 6.53 0.64 21.29
CA MET A 318 6.63 0.90 19.86
C MET A 318 7.67 0.01 19.19
N LEU A 319 7.41 -0.36 17.94
CA LEU A 319 8.35 -1.02 17.06
C LEU A 319 9.41 -0.02 16.57
N ARG A 320 10.66 -0.46 16.47
CA ARG A 320 11.74 0.34 15.84
C ARG A 320 11.57 0.43 14.33
N PHE A 321 11.11 -0.66 13.73
CA PHE A 321 10.78 -0.79 12.32
C PHE A 321 9.41 -1.44 12.20
N PRO A 322 8.58 -1.03 11.22
CA PRO A 322 7.25 -1.62 11.04
C PRO A 322 7.33 -3.13 10.82
N ALA A 323 6.44 -3.90 11.43
CA ALA A 323 6.34 -5.33 11.19
C ALA A 323 5.70 -5.62 9.81
N ASN A 324 5.68 -6.90 9.41
CA ASN A 324 5.06 -7.31 8.14
C ASN A 324 3.58 -6.88 8.12
N GLU A 325 2.89 -7.06 9.23
CA GLU A 325 1.48 -6.77 9.40
C GLU A 325 1.19 -5.28 9.21
N ASN A 326 2.08 -4.39 9.69
CA ASN A 326 1.97 -2.95 9.46
C ASN A 326 2.02 -2.61 7.95
N CYS A 327 2.96 -3.20 7.21
CA CYS A 327 3.05 -3.03 5.76
C CYS A 327 1.76 -3.53 5.07
N MET A 328 1.27 -4.69 5.53
CA MET A 328 0.15 -5.39 4.91
C MET A 328 -1.20 -4.74 5.16
N ILE A 329 -1.33 -3.81 6.12
CA ILE A 329 -2.49 -2.91 6.24
C ILE A 329 -2.82 -2.28 4.87
N CYS A 330 -1.79 -1.95 4.08
CA CYS A 330 -1.94 -1.29 2.79
C CYS A 330 -1.69 -2.25 1.63
N HIS A 331 -0.64 -3.08 1.70
CA HIS A 331 -0.20 -3.90 0.57
C HIS A 331 -1.09 -5.13 0.28
N SER A 332 -1.88 -5.59 1.26
CA SER A 332 -2.88 -6.67 1.07
C SER A 332 -3.97 -6.31 0.05
N THR A 333 -4.34 -5.03 -0.03
CA THR A 333 -5.44 -4.53 -0.89
C THR A 333 -5.21 -4.70 -2.38
N SER A 334 -3.96 -4.98 -2.79
CA SER A 334 -3.61 -5.17 -4.19
C SER A 334 -3.94 -6.55 -4.75
N ASN A 335 -4.48 -7.47 -3.93
CA ASN A 335 -4.87 -8.83 -4.29
C ASN A 335 -3.74 -9.66 -4.94
N SER A 336 -2.50 -9.20 -4.83
CA SER A 336 -1.29 -9.80 -5.37
C SER A 336 -0.12 -9.44 -4.46
N ARG A 337 0.65 -10.43 -4.03
CA ARG A 337 1.88 -10.20 -3.23
C ARG A 337 2.83 -9.31 -4.02
N ARG A 338 3.28 -8.20 -3.42
CA ARG A 338 4.28 -7.30 -3.98
C ARG A 338 5.57 -7.49 -3.19
N GLY A 339 6.55 -8.18 -3.77
CA GLY A 339 7.93 -8.13 -3.27
C GLY A 339 8.37 -9.17 -2.24
N PHE A 340 7.79 -10.37 -2.18
CA PHE A 340 8.39 -11.50 -1.44
C PHE A 340 8.63 -12.67 -2.40
N TYR A 341 9.88 -12.86 -2.81
CA TYR A 341 10.24 -13.86 -3.80
C TYR A 341 10.55 -15.18 -3.13
N GLY A 342 9.51 -15.98 -3.04
CA GLY A 342 9.70 -17.39 -2.80
C GLY A 342 10.02 -18.22 -4.02
N PHE A 343 10.66 -19.37 -3.82
CA PHE A 343 10.98 -20.32 -4.87
C PHE A 343 10.32 -21.68 -4.60
N GLY A 344 9.81 -22.32 -5.65
CA GLY A 344 9.24 -23.67 -5.59
C GLY A 344 7.82 -23.76 -4.98
N ASP A 345 7.29 -24.99 -4.90
CA ASP A 345 5.93 -25.27 -4.43
C ASP A 345 5.69 -24.84 -2.97
N ALA A 346 6.75 -24.83 -2.16
CA ALA A 346 6.72 -24.37 -0.76
C ALA A 346 6.45 -22.87 -0.60
N ALA A 347 6.57 -22.11 -1.70
CA ALA A 347 6.30 -20.69 -1.78
C ALA A 347 5.04 -20.37 -2.59
N SER A 348 4.01 -21.21 -2.40
CA SER A 348 2.70 -21.05 -3.04
C SER A 348 1.73 -20.43 -2.06
N ALA A 349 1.07 -19.35 -2.49
CA ALA A 349 0.02 -18.74 -1.70
C ALA A 349 -1.15 -19.71 -1.42
N THR A 350 -1.57 -19.77 -0.17
CA THR A 350 -2.76 -20.52 0.26
C THR A 350 -4.01 -19.63 0.17
N LEU A 351 -5.14 -20.19 -0.28
CA LEU A 351 -6.43 -19.50 -0.35
C LEU A 351 -7.43 -20.14 0.62
N GLU A 352 -8.28 -19.33 1.25
CA GLU A 352 -9.46 -19.73 2.02
C GLU A 352 -10.72 -19.56 1.15
N GLY A 353 -11.59 -20.58 1.14
CA GLY A 353 -12.84 -20.64 0.36
C GLY A 353 -13.01 -21.92 -0.48
N ASP A 354 -14.22 -22.17 -0.98
CA ASP A 354 -14.54 -23.24 -1.93
C ASP A 354 -13.90 -22.95 -3.29
N GLY A 355 -12.70 -23.48 -3.48
CA GLY A 355 -11.82 -23.26 -4.63
C GLY A 355 -12.31 -23.75 -6.00
N GLU A 356 -13.55 -23.45 -6.39
CA GLU A 356 -14.02 -23.56 -7.77
C GLU A 356 -13.88 -22.22 -8.53
N ASN A 357 -13.86 -21.07 -7.84
CA ASN A 357 -13.74 -19.76 -8.48
C ASN A 357 -12.56 -18.91 -7.97
N PRO A 358 -11.47 -18.75 -8.75
CA PRO A 358 -10.31 -17.91 -8.44
C PRO A 358 -10.61 -16.42 -8.17
N SER A 359 -11.82 -15.95 -8.51
CA SER A 359 -12.27 -14.58 -8.25
C SER A 359 -12.55 -14.32 -6.76
N ASP A 360 -12.93 -15.36 -6.01
CA ASP A 360 -13.56 -15.22 -4.69
C ASP A 360 -12.67 -15.75 -3.55
N GLY A 361 -11.58 -16.45 -3.88
CA GLY A 361 -10.60 -16.93 -2.90
C GLY A 361 -9.92 -15.78 -2.16
N THR A 362 -10.03 -15.76 -0.84
CA THR A 362 -9.27 -14.84 0.01
C THR A 362 -7.90 -15.45 0.24
N LEU A 363 -6.83 -14.68 0.01
CA LEU A 363 -5.49 -15.12 0.40
C LEU A 363 -5.49 -15.37 1.91
N VAL A 364 -5.20 -16.59 2.33
CA VAL A 364 -4.81 -16.83 3.72
C VAL A 364 -3.51 -16.09 3.90
N ASP A 365 -3.40 -15.31 4.98
CA ASP A 365 -2.22 -14.52 5.35
C ASP A 365 -0.99 -15.43 5.47
N ASP A 366 -0.36 -15.68 4.34
CA ASP A 366 0.83 -16.52 4.23
C ASP A 366 2.00 -15.64 3.78
N TYR A 367 2.80 -15.26 4.78
CA TYR A 367 4.01 -14.45 4.64
C TYR A 367 5.26 -15.33 4.45
N GLN A 368 5.11 -16.61 4.08
CA GLN A 368 6.20 -17.59 4.10
C GLN A 368 6.76 -17.96 2.73
N ASP A 369 6.38 -17.27 1.66
CA ASP A 369 6.91 -17.60 0.35
C ASP A 369 8.43 -17.45 0.28
N ASP A 370 9.02 -16.44 0.90
CA ASP A 370 10.44 -16.16 0.77
C ASP A 370 11.32 -17.34 1.25
N VAL A 371 12.16 -17.88 0.36
CA VAL A 371 13.11 -18.95 0.73
C VAL A 371 14.16 -18.49 1.72
N HIS A 372 14.35 -17.18 1.84
CA HIS A 372 15.24 -16.56 2.81
C HIS A 372 14.59 -16.48 4.18
N LYS A 373 13.26 -16.69 4.30
CA LYS A 373 12.61 -16.70 5.60
C LYS A 373 13.21 -17.76 6.52
N GLY A 374 13.51 -17.40 7.76
CA GLY A 374 14.18 -18.29 8.71
C GLY A 374 15.66 -18.53 8.41
N LYS A 375 16.25 -17.81 7.44
CA LYS A 375 17.70 -17.81 7.21
C LYS A 375 18.34 -16.64 7.94
N THR A 376 19.60 -16.82 8.33
CA THR A 376 20.39 -15.78 8.98
C THR A 376 21.29 -15.07 7.96
N TYR A 377 21.38 -13.75 8.06
CA TYR A 377 22.31 -12.93 7.27
C TYR A 377 23.16 -12.03 8.18
N THR A 378 24.44 -11.92 7.84
CA THR A 378 25.41 -11.02 8.49
C THR A 378 25.77 -9.91 7.53
N ASP A 379 25.39 -8.68 7.87
CA ASP A 379 25.69 -7.51 7.04
C ASP A 379 27.17 -7.12 7.12
N ASP A 380 27.62 -6.26 6.22
CA ASP A 380 29.05 -5.88 6.12
C ASP A 380 29.58 -5.18 7.38
N ASN A 381 28.69 -4.64 8.21
CA ASN A 381 29.01 -4.05 9.50
C ASN A 381 29.18 -5.10 10.64
N GLY A 382 28.99 -6.39 10.35
CA GLY A 382 29.12 -7.51 11.29
C GLY A 382 27.84 -7.84 12.07
N GLU A 383 26.78 -7.06 11.92
CA GLU A 383 25.52 -7.32 12.60
C GLU A 383 24.77 -8.47 11.91
N THR A 384 24.29 -9.40 12.73
CA THR A 384 23.68 -10.66 12.27
C THR A 384 22.23 -10.71 12.70
N ARG A 385 21.32 -11.02 11.77
CA ARG A 385 19.89 -11.13 12.03
C ARG A 385 19.26 -12.23 11.19
N ASP A 386 18.20 -12.83 11.71
CA ASP A 386 17.32 -13.71 10.95
C ASP A 386 16.43 -12.88 10.02
N ILE A 387 16.25 -13.36 8.79
CA ILE A 387 15.38 -12.76 7.79
C ILE A 387 13.96 -13.25 8.08
N GLU A 388 13.22 -12.46 8.86
CA GLU A 388 11.84 -12.80 9.26
C GLU A 388 10.79 -11.86 8.68
N ASN A 389 11.21 -10.67 8.24
CA ASN A 389 10.30 -9.60 7.82
C ASN A 389 10.87 -8.72 6.71
N CYS A 390 10.00 -7.86 6.15
CA CYS A 390 10.29 -6.93 5.07
C CYS A 390 11.56 -6.09 5.30
N ASN A 391 11.84 -5.73 6.55
CA ASN A 391 12.87 -4.76 6.91
C ASN A 391 14.26 -5.22 6.54
N SER A 392 14.49 -6.54 6.44
CA SER A 392 15.77 -7.12 6.02
C SER A 392 16.23 -6.57 4.65
N CYS A 393 15.28 -6.23 3.77
CA CYS A 393 15.56 -5.70 2.44
C CYS A 393 15.07 -4.26 2.26
N HIS A 394 13.93 -3.91 2.87
CA HIS A 394 13.19 -2.69 2.62
C HIS A 394 13.40 -1.58 3.64
N SER A 395 14.13 -1.83 4.73
CA SER A 395 14.34 -0.80 5.76
C SER A 395 15.80 -0.41 5.83
N LYS A 396 16.04 0.88 5.65
CA LYS A 396 17.35 1.47 5.90
C LYS A 396 17.70 1.25 7.36
N GLN A 397 18.99 1.03 7.61
CA GLN A 397 19.51 0.82 8.96
C GLN A 397 18.93 -0.40 9.70
N TYR A 398 18.19 -1.29 9.06
CA TYR A 398 17.70 -2.49 9.73
C TYR A 398 18.85 -3.28 10.37
N TYR A 399 19.99 -3.32 9.69
CA TYR A 399 21.21 -3.96 10.18
C TYR A 399 22.09 -3.08 11.08
N LYS A 400 21.66 -1.89 11.55
CA LYS A 400 22.50 -1.05 12.44
C LYS A 400 22.78 -1.72 13.78
N SER A 401 23.89 -1.38 14.41
CA SER A 401 24.21 -1.95 15.73
C SER A 401 23.16 -1.54 16.78
N PRO A 402 22.67 -2.45 17.63
CA PRO A 402 21.75 -2.13 18.71
C PRO A 402 22.32 -1.18 19.77
N LEU A 403 23.64 -1.02 19.80
CA LEU A 403 24.34 -0.11 20.70
C LEU A 403 24.38 1.33 20.19
N LEU A 404 24.02 1.56 18.92
CA LEU A 404 23.92 2.90 18.37
C LEU A 404 22.60 3.55 18.81
N ASN A 405 22.65 4.86 19.04
CA ASN A 405 21.45 5.64 19.31
C ASN A 405 20.44 5.49 18.17
N VAL A 406 19.16 5.67 18.49
CA VAL A 406 18.13 5.81 17.45
C VAL A 406 18.52 7.00 16.58
N ASP A 407 18.52 6.80 15.28
CA ASP A 407 18.75 7.87 14.33
C ASP A 407 17.41 8.57 14.14
N LEU A 408 17.27 9.72 14.80
CA LEU A 408 16.05 10.51 14.78
C LEU A 408 15.91 11.30 13.47
N ASP A 409 17.00 11.40 12.70
CA ASP A 409 17.07 12.07 11.39
C ASP A 409 16.96 11.07 10.23
N ALA A 410 16.67 9.79 10.53
CA ALA A 410 16.52 8.76 9.51
C ALA A 410 15.38 9.14 8.54
N ASN A 411 15.69 9.25 7.26
CA ASN A 411 14.66 9.50 6.25
C ASN A 411 13.68 8.32 6.17
N HIS A 412 12.38 8.63 6.11
CA HIS A 412 11.31 7.62 6.09
C HIS A 412 10.98 7.12 4.68
N ASP A 413 11.95 7.25 3.77
CA ASP A 413 11.91 6.71 2.42
C ASP A 413 12.22 5.22 2.48
N PHE A 414 11.21 4.37 2.70
CA PHE A 414 11.34 2.91 2.72
C PHE A 414 11.67 2.35 1.34
N PRO A 415 12.93 1.93 1.07
CA PRO A 415 13.34 1.45 -0.24
C PRO A 415 12.32 0.54 -0.91
N LYS A 416 11.96 0.86 -2.15
CA LYS A 416 11.00 0.08 -2.91
C LYS A 416 11.67 -0.58 -4.11
N GLY A 417 11.21 -1.78 -4.41
CA GLY A 417 11.50 -2.44 -5.67
C GLY A 417 10.58 -1.94 -6.78
N ASN A 418 10.72 -2.56 -7.94
CA ASN A 418 9.90 -2.30 -9.11
C ASN A 418 8.50 -2.91 -8.97
N SER A 419 7.48 -2.07 -8.98
CA SER A 419 6.09 -2.49 -9.13
C SER A 419 5.40 -1.65 -10.20
N ASP A 420 4.43 -2.25 -10.89
CA ASP A 420 3.56 -1.49 -11.79
C ASP A 420 2.50 -0.67 -11.02
N MET A 421 2.69 -0.46 -9.71
CA MET A 421 1.70 0.20 -8.89
C MET A 421 2.20 0.92 -7.66
N ASP A 422 2.98 1.98 -7.81
CA ASP A 422 3.61 2.59 -6.65
C ASP A 422 3.27 4.03 -6.38
N VAL A 423 3.64 4.40 -5.16
CA VAL A 423 3.68 5.75 -4.63
C VAL A 423 4.64 6.65 -5.40
N ARG A 424 5.66 6.09 -6.08
CA ARG A 424 6.64 6.78 -6.96
C ARG A 424 7.35 5.79 -7.89
N ASN A 425 6.82 5.48 -9.08
CA ASN A 425 7.46 4.54 -10.02
C ASN A 425 8.79 5.10 -10.58
N ASP A 426 8.90 6.42 -10.67
CA ASP A 426 10.13 7.11 -11.09
C ASP A 426 11.29 6.91 -10.13
N LEU A 427 11.01 6.54 -8.87
CA LEU A 427 11.98 6.22 -7.82
C LEU A 427 12.15 4.71 -7.62
N ASP A 428 11.69 3.88 -8.56
CA ASP A 428 12.10 2.47 -8.61
C ASP A 428 13.62 2.43 -8.47
N TYR A 429 14.13 1.71 -7.45
CA TYR A 429 15.56 1.53 -7.22
C TYR A 429 16.33 2.75 -6.67
N ALA A 430 15.61 3.79 -6.21
CA ALA A 430 16.23 5.00 -5.68
C ALA A 430 15.57 5.47 -4.36
N PRO A 431 16.13 5.11 -3.19
CA PRO A 431 17.26 4.21 -2.96
C PRO A 431 16.87 2.73 -3.06
N ASN A 432 17.83 1.89 -3.43
CA ASN A 432 17.64 0.46 -3.62
C ASN A 432 17.27 -0.27 -2.32
N ALA A 433 16.22 -1.10 -2.39
CA ALA A 433 16.08 -2.21 -1.46
C ALA A 433 17.22 -3.21 -1.73
N LYS A 434 17.64 -3.99 -0.72
CA LYS A 434 18.71 -4.98 -0.94
C LYS A 434 18.36 -5.91 -2.09
N SER A 435 19.22 -5.95 -3.11
CA SER A 435 19.03 -6.77 -4.30
C SER A 435 19.62 -8.18 -4.13
N CYS A 436 19.32 -9.07 -5.08
CA CYS A 436 19.98 -10.38 -5.12
C CYS A 436 21.51 -10.22 -5.20
N GLU A 437 21.98 -9.26 -6.00
CA GLU A 437 23.41 -9.01 -6.19
C GLU A 437 24.06 -8.43 -4.94
N ASP A 438 23.33 -7.60 -4.19
CA ASP A 438 23.85 -7.02 -2.95
C ASP A 438 24.26 -8.10 -1.94
N CYS A 439 23.41 -9.10 -1.70
CA CYS A 439 23.69 -10.16 -0.73
C CYS A 439 24.52 -11.33 -1.28
N HIS A 440 24.39 -11.65 -2.57
CA HIS A 440 25.02 -12.85 -3.16
C HIS A 440 26.29 -12.58 -3.98
N ILE A 441 26.62 -11.31 -4.26
CA ILE A 441 27.79 -10.92 -5.08
C ILE A 441 28.62 -9.84 -4.39
N LYS A 442 27.99 -8.73 -3.99
CA LYS A 442 28.70 -7.51 -3.57
C LYS A 442 29.08 -7.50 -2.09
N ALA A 443 28.27 -8.10 -1.23
CA ALA A 443 28.53 -8.16 0.21
C ALA A 443 29.90 -8.77 0.51
N LYS A 444 30.58 -8.25 1.53
CA LYS A 444 31.84 -8.79 2.04
C LYS A 444 31.71 -10.26 2.44
N ASN A 445 30.55 -10.60 2.99
CA ASN A 445 30.18 -11.97 3.35
C ASN A 445 29.09 -12.49 2.40
N ALA A 446 29.37 -12.49 1.09
CA ALA A 446 28.44 -12.95 0.08
C ALA A 446 27.90 -14.35 0.41
N VAL A 447 26.58 -14.49 0.47
CA VAL A 447 25.93 -15.76 0.80
C VAL A 447 25.83 -16.60 -0.47
N ILE A 448 26.41 -17.79 -0.50
CA ILE A 448 26.31 -18.70 -1.64
C ILE A 448 25.68 -20.00 -1.16
N PRO A 449 24.40 -20.25 -1.45
CA PRO A 449 23.67 -21.42 -0.90
C PRO A 449 24.34 -22.76 -1.20
N SER A 450 25.02 -22.86 -2.35
CA SER A 450 25.73 -24.07 -2.78
C SER A 450 27.12 -24.24 -2.14
N LYS A 451 27.56 -23.33 -1.26
CA LYS A 451 28.87 -23.35 -0.58
C LYS A 451 30.09 -23.26 -1.51
N HIS A 452 29.91 -22.83 -2.75
CA HIS A 452 31.02 -22.53 -3.66
C HIS A 452 31.63 -21.16 -3.32
N ASP A 453 32.81 -20.87 -3.86
CA ASP A 453 33.52 -19.61 -3.58
C ASP A 453 32.84 -18.40 -4.22
N ASN A 454 32.13 -18.59 -5.34
CA ASN A 454 31.36 -17.55 -6.03
C ASN A 454 30.19 -18.13 -6.83
N LEU A 455 29.23 -17.28 -7.23
CA LEU A 455 28.07 -17.69 -8.04
C LEU A 455 28.47 -18.23 -9.41
N LEU A 456 29.56 -17.73 -10.00
CA LEU A 456 30.05 -18.20 -11.30
C LEU A 456 30.49 -19.66 -11.23
N GLU A 457 31.24 -20.05 -10.21
CA GLU A 457 31.62 -21.44 -9.97
C GLU A 457 30.40 -22.32 -9.70
N ALA A 458 29.49 -21.86 -8.84
CA ALA A 458 28.25 -22.58 -8.54
C ALA A 458 27.43 -22.89 -9.81
N HIS A 459 27.18 -21.89 -10.65
CA HIS A 459 26.37 -22.07 -11.85
C HIS A 459 27.10 -22.86 -12.93
N ARG A 460 28.42 -22.72 -13.04
CA ARG A 460 29.23 -23.54 -13.96
C ARG A 460 29.16 -25.03 -13.60
N GLU A 461 29.22 -25.37 -12.32
CA GLU A 461 29.07 -26.75 -11.87
C GLU A 461 27.64 -27.26 -12.11
N LEU A 462 26.63 -26.52 -11.66
CA LEU A 462 25.23 -26.95 -11.73
C LEU A 462 24.72 -27.08 -13.17
N TRP A 463 24.96 -26.10 -14.04
CA TRP A 463 24.50 -26.15 -15.44
C TRP A 463 25.24 -27.22 -16.23
N LYS A 464 26.51 -27.46 -15.93
CA LYS A 464 27.25 -28.58 -16.51
C LYS A 464 26.67 -29.92 -16.04
N GLY A 465 26.37 -30.04 -14.75
CA GLY A 465 25.78 -31.25 -14.15
C GLY A 465 24.41 -31.59 -14.71
N ASN A 466 23.60 -30.57 -15.02
CA ASN A 466 22.27 -30.72 -15.61
C ASN A 466 22.29 -30.97 -17.13
N GLY A 467 23.44 -30.84 -17.78
CA GLY A 467 23.59 -31.05 -19.22
C GLY A 467 23.26 -29.83 -20.09
N ASP A 468 22.88 -28.69 -19.49
CA ASP A 468 22.54 -27.44 -20.19
C ASP A 468 23.70 -26.91 -21.06
N MET A 469 24.93 -27.34 -20.74
CA MET A 469 26.18 -26.89 -21.37
C MET A 469 26.93 -28.01 -22.11
N ALA A 470 26.25 -29.09 -22.51
CA ALA A 470 26.87 -30.20 -23.23
C ALA A 470 27.53 -29.74 -24.55
N GLY A 471 28.81 -30.11 -24.76
CA GLY A 471 29.56 -29.80 -25.99
C GLY A 471 30.40 -28.53 -25.96
N TYR A 472 30.32 -27.69 -24.93
CA TYR A 472 31.16 -26.50 -24.78
C TYR A 472 32.55 -26.81 -24.17
N SER A 473 33.58 -26.12 -24.66
CA SER A 473 34.90 -26.12 -24.03
C SER A 473 34.88 -25.43 -22.65
N LYS A 474 35.87 -25.69 -21.80
CA LYS A 474 35.97 -25.05 -20.47
C LYS A 474 36.00 -23.51 -20.55
N ASP A 475 36.73 -22.97 -21.52
CA ASP A 475 36.86 -21.51 -21.71
C ASP A 475 35.57 -20.89 -22.27
N SER A 476 34.91 -21.60 -23.19
CA SER A 476 33.59 -21.21 -23.69
C SER A 476 32.56 -21.21 -22.57
N LEU A 477 32.60 -22.21 -21.68
CA LEU A 477 31.64 -22.36 -20.58
C LEU A 477 31.74 -21.20 -19.58
N THR A 478 32.95 -20.81 -19.17
CA THR A 478 33.13 -19.63 -18.31
C THR A 478 32.57 -18.36 -18.95
N ARG A 479 32.91 -18.11 -20.22
CA ARG A 479 32.44 -16.93 -20.94
C ARG A 479 30.92 -16.92 -21.09
N ILE A 480 30.31 -18.05 -21.46
CA ILE A 480 28.86 -18.15 -21.64
C ILE A 480 28.13 -17.95 -20.32
N THR A 481 28.59 -18.57 -19.22
CA THR A 481 27.97 -18.39 -17.91
C THR A 481 28.09 -16.93 -17.45
N GLN A 482 29.24 -16.29 -17.65
CA GLN A 482 29.37 -14.86 -17.36
C GLN A 482 28.42 -14.01 -18.20
N THR A 483 28.39 -14.22 -19.52
CA THR A 483 27.47 -13.50 -20.41
C THR A 483 26.01 -13.70 -20.00
N HIS A 484 25.64 -14.87 -19.48
CA HIS A 484 24.29 -15.10 -18.97
C HIS A 484 23.98 -14.20 -17.76
N PHE A 485 24.86 -14.10 -16.77
CA PHE A 485 24.68 -13.17 -15.66
C PHE A 485 24.63 -11.71 -16.11
N ASP A 486 25.37 -11.37 -17.17
CA ASP A 486 25.41 -10.00 -17.69
C ASP A 486 24.09 -9.60 -18.38
N VAL A 487 23.36 -10.56 -18.97
CA VAL A 487 22.19 -10.27 -19.84
C VAL A 487 20.86 -10.84 -19.35
N VAL A 488 20.85 -11.77 -18.39
CA VAL A 488 19.64 -12.40 -17.85
C VAL A 488 19.61 -12.20 -16.34
N SER A 489 18.51 -11.66 -15.81
CA SER A 489 18.39 -11.40 -14.39
C SER A 489 18.15 -12.69 -13.60
N CYS A 490 18.63 -12.76 -12.35
CA CYS A 490 18.43 -13.93 -11.47
C CYS A 490 16.95 -14.34 -11.40
N GLN A 491 16.07 -13.34 -11.36
CA GLN A 491 14.62 -13.50 -11.30
C GLN A 491 14.05 -14.29 -12.47
N ALA A 492 14.63 -14.17 -13.67
CA ALA A 492 14.12 -14.84 -14.88
C ALA A 492 14.12 -16.37 -14.75
N CYS A 493 15.10 -16.93 -14.04
CA CYS A 493 15.23 -18.36 -13.82
C CYS A 493 14.73 -18.78 -12.45
N HIS A 494 15.01 -18.00 -11.40
CA HIS A 494 14.67 -18.40 -10.04
C HIS A 494 13.20 -18.10 -9.67
N ILE A 495 12.54 -17.14 -10.33
CA ILE A 495 11.12 -16.80 -10.10
C ILE A 495 10.28 -17.26 -11.29
N ASN A 496 10.24 -18.59 -11.48
CA ASN A 496 9.42 -19.22 -12.52
C ASN A 496 8.15 -19.87 -11.94
N GLY A 497 7.19 -20.21 -12.79
CA GLY A 497 6.02 -21.02 -12.41
C GLY A 497 5.04 -20.35 -11.43
N LYS A 498 5.12 -19.02 -11.26
CA LYS A 498 4.28 -18.30 -10.30
C LYS A 498 2.81 -18.29 -10.71
N LYS A 499 1.95 -18.36 -9.70
CA LYS A 499 0.50 -18.29 -9.84
C LYS A 499 -0.04 -17.06 -9.12
N SER A 500 -1.00 -16.38 -9.73
CA SER A 500 -1.83 -15.37 -9.10
C SER A 500 -3.20 -16.01 -8.87
N ARG A 501 -3.59 -16.21 -7.60
CA ARG A 501 -4.86 -16.84 -7.22
C ARG A 501 -5.09 -18.21 -7.88
N GLY A 502 -4.06 -19.06 -7.88
CA GLY A 502 -4.11 -20.37 -8.51
C GLY A 502 -3.95 -20.38 -10.04
N THR A 503 -4.09 -19.23 -10.71
CA THR A 503 -3.87 -19.10 -12.16
C THR A 503 -2.40 -18.83 -12.47
N PRO A 504 -1.76 -19.59 -13.38
CA PRO A 504 -0.40 -19.28 -13.84
C PRO A 504 -0.29 -17.85 -14.34
N ILE A 505 0.75 -17.14 -13.89
CA ILE A 505 1.06 -15.79 -14.36
C ILE A 505 1.78 -15.93 -15.70
N GLN A 506 1.26 -15.27 -16.73
CA GLN A 506 1.97 -15.10 -17.99
C GLN A 506 3.10 -14.09 -17.78
N LEU A 507 4.32 -14.58 -17.52
CA LEU A 507 5.49 -13.74 -17.45
C LEU A 507 5.91 -13.29 -18.85
N LEU A 508 6.10 -11.98 -19.01
CA LEU A 508 6.75 -11.38 -20.16
C LEU A 508 8.17 -10.98 -19.77
N PHE A 509 9.01 -10.70 -20.77
CA PHE A 509 10.38 -10.25 -20.57
C PHE A 509 10.61 -8.89 -21.21
N ARG A 510 11.33 -8.02 -20.52
CA ARG A 510 11.76 -6.72 -21.05
C ARG A 510 13.21 -6.48 -20.69
N TYR A 511 13.90 -5.70 -21.52
CA TYR A 511 15.23 -5.22 -21.19
C TYR A 511 15.15 -3.98 -20.31
N ARG A 512 15.98 -3.92 -19.28
CA ARG A 512 16.17 -2.76 -18.41
C ARG A 512 17.64 -2.60 -18.05
N VAL A 513 18.04 -1.38 -17.69
CA VAL A 513 19.36 -1.15 -17.11
C VAL A 513 19.35 -1.70 -15.68
N ALA A 514 20.22 -2.66 -15.39
CA ALA A 514 20.40 -3.24 -14.06
C ALA A 514 21.41 -2.43 -13.22
N GLU A 515 21.62 -2.82 -11.97
CA GLU A 515 22.53 -2.13 -11.03
C GLU A 515 23.98 -2.08 -11.50
N ASN A 516 24.39 -3.04 -12.32
CA ASN A 516 25.70 -3.10 -12.96
C ASN A 516 25.81 -2.21 -14.22
N ASN A 517 24.79 -1.39 -14.52
CA ASN A 517 24.64 -0.56 -15.72
C ASN A 517 24.56 -1.33 -17.04
N LEU A 518 24.37 -2.65 -17.00
CA LEU A 518 24.15 -3.45 -18.20
C LEU A 518 22.67 -3.53 -18.53
N THR A 519 22.38 -3.76 -19.81
CA THR A 519 21.01 -3.99 -20.28
C THR A 519 20.66 -5.46 -20.05
N THR A 520 19.88 -5.72 -19.00
CA THR A 520 19.54 -7.06 -18.53
C THR A 520 18.07 -7.37 -18.83
N MET A 521 17.80 -8.60 -19.27
CA MET A 521 16.46 -9.12 -19.45
C MET A 521 15.85 -9.46 -18.08
N VAL A 522 14.73 -8.83 -17.75
CA VAL A 522 14.00 -9.03 -16.49
C VAL A 522 12.59 -9.56 -16.76
N PRO A 523 12.08 -10.50 -15.94
CA PRO A 523 10.69 -10.90 -16.00
C PRO A 523 9.80 -9.75 -15.52
N TYR A 524 8.62 -9.60 -16.13
CA TYR A 524 7.59 -8.68 -15.68
C TYR A 524 6.20 -9.24 -15.99
N ASN A 525 5.23 -8.86 -15.16
CA ASN A 525 3.83 -9.18 -15.38
C ASN A 525 3.08 -7.87 -15.66
N PRO A 526 2.80 -7.51 -16.93
CA PRO A 526 2.14 -6.25 -17.22
C PRO A 526 0.74 -6.22 -16.62
N ARG A 527 0.39 -5.10 -15.99
CA ARG A 527 -1.01 -4.70 -15.88
C ARG A 527 -1.41 -3.97 -17.15
N ILE A 528 -2.05 -4.66 -18.10
CA ILE A 528 -2.59 -4.05 -19.31
C ILE A 528 -3.70 -3.07 -18.90
N ARG A 529 -3.59 -1.84 -19.38
CA ARG A 529 -4.47 -0.72 -19.08
C ARG A 529 -4.78 0.00 -20.38
N SER A 530 -6.00 0.52 -20.48
CA SER A 530 -6.48 1.20 -21.68
C SER A 530 -7.05 2.56 -21.32
N TYR A 531 -6.85 3.54 -22.20
CA TYR A 531 -7.36 4.89 -22.03
C TYR A 531 -8.16 5.32 -23.24
N TRP A 532 -9.19 6.13 -23.03
CA TRP A 532 -9.83 6.83 -24.14
C TRP A 532 -9.20 8.20 -24.33
N LYS A 533 -8.55 8.39 -25.48
CA LYS A 533 -7.66 9.54 -25.69
C LYS A 533 -7.85 10.19 -27.05
N ASP A 534 -7.84 11.51 -27.09
CA ASP A 534 -7.72 12.28 -28.33
C ASP A 534 -6.27 12.25 -28.84
N LYS A 535 -6.04 11.79 -30.07
CA LYS A 535 -4.68 11.67 -30.63
C LYS A 535 -4.03 13.03 -30.88
N ASN A 536 -4.80 14.08 -31.14
CA ASN A 536 -4.24 15.40 -31.46
C ASN A 536 -3.95 16.21 -30.20
N GLY A 537 -4.97 16.46 -29.38
CA GLY A 537 -4.90 17.24 -28.15
C GLY A 537 -4.46 16.43 -26.92
N GLN A 538 -4.27 15.12 -27.05
CA GLN A 538 -3.81 14.20 -26.01
C GLN A 538 -4.76 14.08 -24.80
N ARG A 539 -5.93 14.73 -24.81
CA ARG A 539 -6.95 14.68 -23.74
C ARG A 539 -7.37 13.23 -23.48
N VAL A 540 -7.48 12.87 -22.20
CA VAL A 540 -7.90 11.53 -21.75
C VAL A 540 -9.15 11.66 -20.90
N LEU A 541 -10.18 10.85 -21.15
CA LEU A 541 -11.41 10.86 -20.34
C LEU A 541 -11.14 10.44 -18.89
N SER A 542 -11.75 11.15 -17.93
CA SER A 542 -11.69 10.80 -16.50
C SER A 542 -12.65 9.66 -16.16
N ARG A 543 -12.57 9.11 -14.94
CA ARG A 543 -13.47 8.04 -14.48
C ARG A 543 -14.93 8.48 -14.49
N GLU A 544 -15.23 9.69 -14.04
CA GLU A 544 -16.58 10.27 -14.01
C GLU A 544 -17.15 10.38 -15.44
N GLU A 545 -16.35 10.90 -16.38
CA GLU A 545 -16.74 11.04 -17.79
C GLU A 545 -16.98 9.68 -18.45
N ILE A 546 -16.11 8.71 -18.17
CA ILE A 546 -16.30 7.32 -18.60
C ILE A 546 -17.58 6.72 -17.99
N GLY A 547 -17.89 7.06 -16.75
CA GLY A 547 -19.11 6.62 -16.06
C GLY A 547 -20.39 7.22 -16.65
N SER A 548 -20.34 8.44 -17.18
CA SER A 548 -21.54 9.18 -17.61
C SER A 548 -22.25 8.59 -18.83
N VAL A 549 -21.58 7.72 -19.59
CA VAL A 549 -22.22 7.02 -20.73
C VAL A 549 -23.05 5.81 -20.30
N TYR A 550 -23.07 5.46 -19.01
CA TYR A 550 -23.81 4.31 -18.52
C TYR A 550 -25.07 4.72 -17.77
N LYS A 551 -26.13 3.92 -17.94
CA LYS A 551 -27.34 3.99 -17.12
C LYS A 551 -27.62 2.63 -16.49
N LYS A 552 -27.84 2.60 -15.16
CA LYS A 552 -28.25 1.39 -14.44
C LYS A 552 -29.56 0.85 -15.03
N GLY A 553 -29.57 -0.44 -15.36
CA GLY A 553 -30.74 -1.22 -15.68
C GLY A 553 -30.81 -2.48 -14.83
N GLU A 554 -32.00 -3.09 -14.79
CA GLU A 554 -32.28 -4.36 -14.11
C GLU A 554 -33.16 -5.18 -15.06
N ASP A 555 -32.79 -6.44 -15.29
CA ASP A 555 -33.58 -7.34 -16.13
C ASP A 555 -34.77 -7.95 -15.37
N ALA A 556 -35.56 -8.81 -16.03
CA ALA A 556 -36.76 -9.39 -15.43
C ALA A 556 -36.44 -10.36 -14.29
N GLU A 557 -35.22 -10.89 -14.28
CA GLU A 557 -34.67 -11.82 -13.31
C GLU A 557 -33.98 -11.10 -12.13
N GLY A 558 -33.90 -9.77 -12.16
CA GLY A 558 -33.28 -8.94 -11.12
C GLY A 558 -31.76 -8.76 -11.28
N ASN A 559 -31.16 -9.20 -12.38
CA ASN A 559 -29.74 -8.99 -12.63
C ASN A 559 -29.49 -7.56 -13.11
N LEU A 560 -28.44 -6.95 -12.57
CA LEU A 560 -28.05 -5.59 -12.92
C LEU A 560 -27.26 -5.56 -14.23
N PHE A 561 -27.57 -4.57 -15.08
CA PHE A 561 -26.79 -4.27 -16.28
C PHE A 561 -26.54 -2.77 -16.43
N GLY A 562 -25.55 -2.42 -17.24
CA GLY A 562 -25.27 -1.05 -17.68
C GLY A 562 -25.73 -0.86 -19.12
N SER A 563 -26.68 0.03 -19.33
CA SER A 563 -27.07 0.49 -20.67
C SER A 563 -26.04 1.50 -21.15
N ILE A 564 -25.41 1.26 -22.31
CA ILE A 564 -24.51 2.22 -22.95
C ILE A 564 -25.39 3.25 -23.67
N ILE A 565 -25.30 4.50 -23.25
CA ILE A 565 -26.09 5.62 -23.76
C ILE A 565 -25.21 6.50 -24.64
N ASP A 566 -25.70 6.82 -25.82
CA ASP A 566 -25.13 7.87 -26.66
C ASP A 566 -25.33 9.24 -25.98
N PRO A 567 -24.26 9.94 -25.58
CA PRO A 567 -24.40 11.22 -24.88
C PRO A 567 -25.01 12.33 -25.76
N ILE A 568 -24.98 12.19 -27.11
CA ILE A 568 -25.58 13.17 -28.03
C ILE A 568 -27.07 12.90 -28.23
N SER A 569 -27.44 11.66 -28.56
CA SER A 569 -28.82 11.33 -28.94
C SER A 569 -29.69 10.80 -27.78
N GLY A 570 -29.07 10.42 -26.65
CA GLY A 570 -29.74 9.77 -25.53
C GLY A 570 -30.20 8.35 -25.80
N LYS A 571 -29.86 7.77 -26.96
CA LYS A 571 -30.26 6.40 -27.33
C LYS A 571 -29.37 5.37 -26.66
N GLU A 572 -29.97 4.23 -26.31
CA GLU A 572 -29.23 3.04 -25.91
C GLU A 572 -28.55 2.42 -27.14
N LEU A 573 -27.23 2.24 -27.06
CA LEU A 573 -26.38 1.67 -28.11
C LEU A 573 -26.07 0.19 -27.86
N GLY A 574 -26.11 -0.25 -26.60
CA GLY A 574 -25.74 -1.61 -26.20
C GLY A 574 -25.77 -1.78 -24.69
N LYS A 575 -25.32 -2.95 -24.20
CA LYS A 575 -25.32 -3.30 -22.78
C LYS A 575 -24.00 -3.92 -22.36
N VAL A 576 -23.67 -3.72 -21.08
CA VAL A 576 -22.60 -4.40 -20.34
C VAL A 576 -23.16 -4.96 -19.04
N THR A 577 -22.45 -5.90 -18.43
CA THR A 577 -22.77 -6.38 -17.08
C THR A 577 -22.64 -5.25 -16.07
N ALA A 578 -23.39 -5.32 -14.96
CA ALA A 578 -23.20 -4.41 -13.84
C ALA A 578 -23.20 -5.17 -12.52
N THR A 579 -22.43 -4.67 -11.56
CA THR A 579 -22.31 -5.29 -10.25
C THR A 579 -22.40 -4.22 -9.18
N GLN A 580 -23.29 -4.45 -8.20
CA GLN A 580 -23.38 -3.63 -7.00
C GLN A 580 -22.37 -4.17 -5.98
N GLY A 581 -21.30 -3.40 -5.74
CA GLY A 581 -20.29 -3.75 -4.76
C GLY A 581 -20.28 -2.80 -3.56
N ARG A 582 -19.32 -3.02 -2.66
CA ARG A 582 -19.04 -2.14 -1.52
C ARG A 582 -18.74 -0.68 -1.93
N HIS A 583 -18.14 -0.50 -3.11
CA HIS A 583 -17.74 0.79 -3.66
C HIS A 583 -18.79 1.38 -4.62
N GLY A 584 -20.04 0.94 -4.51
CA GLY A 584 -21.14 1.37 -5.37
C GLY A 584 -21.31 0.48 -6.60
N LEU A 585 -22.07 1.00 -7.56
CA LEU A 585 -22.33 0.33 -8.83
C LEU A 585 -21.08 0.39 -9.72
N SER A 586 -20.73 -0.74 -10.31
CA SER A 586 -19.65 -0.87 -11.28
C SER A 586 -20.17 -1.49 -12.57
N TYR A 587 -19.64 -1.04 -13.70
CA TYR A 587 -19.98 -1.56 -15.02
C TYR A 587 -18.85 -2.46 -15.52
N GLY A 588 -19.21 -3.62 -16.08
CA GLY A 588 -18.30 -4.59 -16.63
C GLY A 588 -17.72 -4.14 -17.98
N LYS A 589 -16.75 -4.91 -18.47
CA LYS A 589 -16.18 -4.71 -19.80
C LYS A 589 -17.13 -5.22 -20.88
N PRO A 590 -17.06 -4.70 -22.12
CA PRO A 590 -17.77 -5.29 -23.24
C PRO A 590 -17.38 -6.75 -23.44
N GLU A 591 -18.37 -7.64 -23.53
CA GLU A 591 -18.17 -9.09 -23.73
C GLU A 591 -18.17 -9.50 -25.22
N SER A 592 -18.62 -8.59 -26.10
CA SER A 592 -18.66 -8.82 -27.55
C SER A 592 -18.09 -7.64 -28.33
N TYR A 593 -17.75 -7.88 -29.60
CA TYR A 593 -17.28 -6.83 -30.52
C TYR A 593 -18.36 -5.76 -30.72
N GLU A 594 -19.63 -6.13 -30.79
CA GLU A 594 -20.74 -5.19 -30.93
C GLU A 594 -20.87 -4.27 -29.72
N SER A 595 -20.84 -4.83 -28.49
CA SER A 595 -20.85 -4.01 -27.26
C SER A 595 -19.61 -3.13 -27.16
N PHE A 596 -18.44 -3.59 -27.64
CA PHE A 596 -17.23 -2.77 -27.70
C PHE A 596 -17.40 -1.59 -28.67
N MET A 597 -17.93 -1.84 -29.87
CA MET A 597 -18.17 -0.79 -30.86
C MET A 597 -19.26 0.20 -30.40
N ALA A 598 -20.27 -0.26 -29.67
CA ALA A 598 -21.26 0.60 -29.02
C ALA A 598 -20.60 1.53 -27.99
N LEU A 599 -19.74 0.98 -27.13
CA LEU A 599 -19.01 1.75 -26.13
C LEU A 599 -18.05 2.75 -26.78
N LYS A 600 -17.32 2.31 -27.81
CA LYS A 600 -16.47 3.16 -28.65
C LYS A 600 -17.25 4.36 -29.16
N GLY A 601 -18.41 4.13 -29.78
CA GLY A 601 -19.26 5.19 -30.31
C GLY A 601 -19.72 6.19 -29.24
N ALA A 602 -20.07 5.71 -28.04
CA ALA A 602 -20.47 6.57 -26.92
C ALA A 602 -19.31 7.46 -26.45
N TYR A 603 -18.11 6.90 -26.26
CA TYR A 603 -16.93 7.69 -25.85
C TYR A 603 -16.46 8.65 -26.94
N ASP A 604 -16.49 8.26 -28.21
CA ASP A 604 -16.16 9.15 -29.32
C ASP A 604 -17.13 10.34 -29.40
N ASN A 605 -18.44 10.08 -29.20
CA ASN A 605 -19.45 11.13 -29.14
C ASN A 605 -19.25 12.05 -27.92
N LEU A 606 -18.88 11.50 -26.76
CA LEU A 606 -18.58 12.28 -25.56
C LEU A 606 -17.39 13.23 -25.80
N MET A 607 -16.32 12.72 -26.40
CA MET A 607 -15.15 13.53 -26.80
C MET A 607 -15.54 14.64 -27.79
N ARG A 608 -16.39 14.33 -28.77
CA ARG A 608 -16.88 15.31 -29.75
C ARG A 608 -17.68 16.44 -29.10
N MET A 609 -18.55 16.12 -28.14
CA MET A 609 -19.29 17.13 -27.37
C MET A 609 -18.36 18.08 -26.62
N LYS A 610 -17.15 17.61 -26.27
CA LYS A 610 -16.09 18.37 -25.62
C LYS A 610 -15.10 19.01 -26.60
N GLY A 611 -15.37 18.95 -27.92
CA GLY A 611 -14.54 19.58 -28.95
C GLY A 611 -13.34 18.75 -29.42
N HIS A 612 -13.34 17.43 -29.20
CA HIS A 612 -12.27 16.52 -29.62
C HIS A 612 -12.76 15.51 -30.69
N ASP A 613 -12.14 15.52 -31.88
CA ASP A 613 -12.61 14.75 -33.04
C ASP A 613 -11.76 13.53 -33.41
N ASN A 614 -10.56 13.35 -32.84
CA ASN A 614 -9.63 12.25 -33.19
C ASN A 614 -9.40 11.30 -32.01
N SER A 615 -10.50 10.87 -31.38
CA SER A 615 -10.50 9.98 -30.22
C SER A 615 -10.29 8.51 -30.59
N ASP A 616 -9.49 7.82 -29.79
CA ASP A 616 -9.28 6.39 -29.91
C ASP A 616 -8.86 5.76 -28.57
N MET A 617 -8.90 4.43 -28.52
CA MET A 617 -8.33 3.64 -27.44
C MET A 617 -6.81 3.65 -27.54
N ALA A 618 -6.12 3.95 -26.42
CA ALA A 618 -4.67 3.98 -26.31
C ALA A 618 -4.16 2.98 -25.27
#